data_AF-A0A962G6C8-F1
#
_entry.id   AF-A0A962G6C8-F1
#
_cell.length_a   1.000
_cell.length_b   1.000
_cell.length_c   1.000
_cell.angle_alpha   90.00
_cell.angle_beta   90.00
_cell.angle_gamma   90.00
#
_symmetry.space_group_name_H-M   'P 1'
#
loop_
_entity.id
_entity.type
_entity.pdbx_description
1 polymer ?
#
loop_
_entity_poly.entity_id
_entity_poly.type
_entity_poly.pdbx_seq_one_letter_code
_entity_poly.pdbx_strand_id
1 'polypeptide(L)' 'MLPTAAAAATFSIDNTFDDHDVNPGNGVCATAFGDCSLRAAVEEANAHPGLDSIQFGIAGTFTLSASQG' A
#
# COMPACT_ATOMS: atom_id res chain seq x y z
N MET A 1 10.46 -6.31 -27.45
CA MET A 1 10.40 -5.22 -26.45
C MET A 1 10.81 -5.81 -25.11
N LEU A 2 11.87 -5.30 -24.48
CA LEU A 2 12.23 -5.68 -23.11
C LEU A 2 11.32 -4.86 -22.18
N PRO A 3 10.63 -5.45 -21.20
CA PRO A 3 9.82 -4.69 -20.26
C PRO A 3 10.74 -3.75 -19.48
N THR A 4 10.38 -2.47 -19.37
CA THR A 4 11.03 -1.61 -18.38
C THR A 4 10.61 -2.16 -17.02
N ALA A 5 11.55 -2.61 -16.21
CA ALA A 5 11.25 -2.89 -14.82
C ALA A 5 10.81 -1.56 -14.20
N ALA A 6 9.63 -1.52 -13.60
CA ALA A 6 9.26 -0.36 -12.80
C ALA A 6 10.21 -0.27 -11.60
N ALA A 7 10.55 0.97 -11.23
CA ALA A 7 11.48 1.23 -10.15
C ALA A 7 10.84 0.81 -8.83
N ALA A 8 11.60 0.13 -7.97
CA ALA A 8 11.15 -0.23 -6.64
C ALA A 8 10.64 1.01 -5.87
N ALA A 9 9.44 0.92 -5.32
CA ALA A 9 8.80 1.93 -4.51
C ALA A 9 8.94 1.62 -3.00
N THR A 10 8.72 2.64 -2.18
CA THR A 10 8.58 2.48 -0.72
C THR A 10 7.24 3.05 -0.29
N PHE A 11 6.37 2.19 0.23
CA PHE A 11 5.05 2.56 0.74
C PHE A 11 5.11 2.70 2.25
N SER A 12 4.92 3.92 2.75
CA SER A 12 5.03 4.23 4.18
C SER A 12 3.65 4.28 4.82
N ILE A 13 3.36 3.33 5.70
CA ILE A 13 2.11 3.26 6.46
C ILE A 13 2.08 4.38 7.50
N ASP A 14 1.03 5.19 7.50
CA ASP A 14 0.85 6.35 8.38
C ASP A 14 -0.43 6.32 9.21
N ASN A 15 -1.28 5.30 9.05
CA ASN A 15 -2.45 5.05 9.88
C ASN A 15 -2.59 3.58 10.30
N THR A 16 -3.43 3.33 11.31
CA THR A 16 -3.67 1.98 11.88
C THR A 16 -5.01 1.38 11.47
N PHE A 17 -5.77 2.09 10.65
CA PHE A 17 -7.05 1.63 10.13
C PHE A 17 -6.83 0.56 9.07
N ASP A 18 -7.92 -0.13 8.75
CA ASP A 18 -7.95 -1.10 7.67
C ASP A 18 -8.75 -0.46 6.55
N ASP A 19 -8.11 -0.01 5.49
CA ASP A 19 -8.81 0.63 4.37
C ASP A 19 -8.09 0.25 3.06
N HIS A 20 -8.85 0.07 1.99
CA HIS A 20 -8.32 -0.30 0.69
C HIS A 20 -7.54 0.84 0.03
N ASP A 21 -6.57 0.48 -0.80
CA ASP A 21 -6.00 1.45 -1.75
C ASP A 21 -7.07 1.86 -2.77
N VAL A 22 -7.18 3.15 -3.05
CA VAL A 22 -8.19 3.69 -3.95
C VAL A 22 -7.84 3.46 -5.44
N ASN A 23 -6.57 3.26 -5.77
CA ASN A 23 -6.08 2.99 -7.13
C ASN A 23 -4.87 2.02 -7.14
N PRO A 24 -5.04 0.72 -6.84
CA PRO A 24 -3.94 -0.23 -6.79
C PRO A 24 -3.10 -0.28 -8.09
N GLY A 25 -1.78 -0.20 -7.95
CA GLY A 25 -0.77 -0.32 -8.99
C GLY A 25 -0.39 1.02 -9.65
N ASN A 26 -0.81 2.16 -9.09
CA ASN A 26 -0.49 3.49 -9.62
C ASN A 26 0.87 4.05 -9.10
N GLY A 27 1.56 3.31 -8.23
CA GLY A 27 2.79 3.69 -7.55
C GLY A 27 2.59 4.53 -6.29
N VAL A 28 1.36 4.66 -5.77
CA VAL A 28 1.00 5.53 -4.64
C VAL A 28 0.08 4.79 -3.68
N CYS A 29 0.56 4.54 -2.46
CA CYS A 29 -0.29 4.06 -1.38
C CYS A 29 -1.21 5.17 -0.88
N ALA A 30 -2.50 5.07 -1.14
CA ALA A 30 -3.51 6.00 -0.66
C ALA A 30 -4.90 5.36 -0.55
N THR A 31 -5.54 5.48 0.61
CA THR A 31 -6.96 5.17 0.79
C THR A 31 -7.83 6.29 0.23
N ALA A 32 -9.16 6.12 0.31
CA ALA A 32 -10.12 7.19 0.02
C ALA A 32 -9.97 8.44 0.92
N PHE A 33 -9.31 8.31 2.07
CA PHE A 33 -9.02 9.42 3.00
C PHE A 33 -7.64 10.07 2.73
N GLY A 34 -6.86 9.52 1.80
CA GLY A 34 -5.54 10.03 1.42
C GLY A 34 -4.39 9.62 2.36
N ASP A 35 -4.66 8.74 3.32
CA ASP A 35 -3.67 8.11 4.19
C ASP A 35 -3.27 6.72 3.65
N CYS A 36 -2.19 6.13 4.16
CA CYS A 36 -1.68 4.83 3.74
C CYS A 36 -1.85 3.80 4.87
N SER A 37 -2.84 2.90 4.70
CA SER A 37 -3.09 1.79 5.63
C SER A 37 -2.15 0.61 5.33
N LEU A 38 -2.06 -0.36 6.26
CA LEU A 38 -1.33 -1.61 5.99
C LEU A 38 -1.92 -2.37 4.80
N ARG A 39 -3.25 -2.43 4.68
CA ARG A 39 -3.91 -3.09 3.53
C ARG A 39 -3.62 -2.36 2.24
N ALA A 40 -3.77 -1.04 2.21
CA ALA A 40 -3.49 -0.22 1.03
C ALA A 40 -2.04 -0.41 0.56
N ALA A 41 -1.07 -0.38 1.49
CA ALA A 41 0.35 -0.59 1.15
C ALA A 41 0.62 -1.98 0.53
N VAL A 42 -0.04 -3.02 1.04
CA VAL A 42 0.08 -4.38 0.52
C VAL A 42 -0.62 -4.52 -0.83
N GLU A 43 -1.79 -3.93 -1.01
CA GLU A 43 -2.52 -3.93 -2.28
C GLU A 43 -1.73 -3.21 -3.36
N GLU A 44 -1.17 -2.06 -3.03
CA GLU A 44 -0.32 -1.30 -3.93
C GLU A 44 0.93 -2.09 -4.30
N ALA A 45 1.67 -2.65 -3.34
CA ALA A 45 2.86 -3.46 -3.62
C ALA A 45 2.57 -4.76 -4.41
N ASN A 46 1.37 -5.33 -4.28
CA ASN A 46 0.98 -6.51 -5.06
C ASN A 46 0.61 -6.17 -6.50
N ALA A 47 0.04 -4.98 -6.74
CA ALA A 47 -0.37 -4.51 -8.05
C ALA A 47 0.74 -3.75 -8.80
N HIS A 48 1.64 -3.11 -8.05
CA HIS A 48 2.76 -2.36 -8.60
C HIS A 48 3.90 -3.31 -9.03
N PRO A 49 4.39 -3.19 -10.27
CA PRO A 49 5.54 -3.98 -10.71
C PRO A 49 6.81 -3.47 -10.03
N GLY A 50 7.54 -4.32 -9.32
CA GLY A 50 8.80 -3.90 -8.70
C GLY A 50 9.19 -4.78 -7.52
N LEU A 51 10.38 -4.49 -6.96
CA LEU A 51 10.79 -5.01 -5.65
C LEU A 51 10.46 -3.96 -4.58
N ASP A 52 9.17 -3.78 -4.35
CA ASP A 52 8.70 -2.72 -3.46
C ASP A 52 8.96 -3.06 -1.99
N SER A 53 9.05 -2.02 -1.17
CA SER A 53 9.20 -2.14 0.27
C SER A 53 8.03 -1.47 0.99
N ILE A 54 7.50 -2.14 2.01
CA ILE A 54 6.49 -1.56 2.89
C ILE A 54 7.19 -1.16 4.19
N GLN A 55 7.09 0.12 4.54
CA GLN A 55 7.67 0.68 5.75
C GLN A 55 6.58 1.06 6.75
N PHE A 56 6.73 0.62 7.99
CA PHE A 56 5.88 1.06 9.10
C PHE A 56 6.36 2.43 9.57
N GLY A 57 5.75 3.50 9.05
CA GLY A 57 6.06 4.88 9.41
C GLY A 57 5.55 5.29 10.80
N ILE A 58 4.61 4.51 11.34
CA ILE A 58 4.05 4.70 12.67
C ILE A 58 4.12 3.38 13.48
N ALA A 59 4.08 3.51 14.80
CA ALA A 59 3.93 2.38 15.72
C ALA A 59 2.48 2.25 16.19
N GLY A 60 2.01 1.03 16.40
CA GLY A 60 0.66 0.79 16.93
C GLY A 60 0.15 -0.62 16.65
N THR A 61 -1.11 -0.84 17.02
CA THR A 61 -1.85 -2.05 16.65
C THR A 61 -2.60 -1.78 15.35
N PHE A 62 -2.23 -2.49 14.29
CA PHE A 62 -2.92 -2.46 13.01
C PHE A 62 -4.08 -3.43 13.08
N THR A 63 -5.30 -2.91 13.12
CA THR A 63 -6.49 -3.77 13.15
C THR A 63 -6.75 -4.24 11.74
N LEU A 64 -6.84 -5.56 11.51
CA LEU A 64 -7.19 -6.12 10.21
C LEU A 64 -8.52 -6.86 10.35
N SER A 65 -9.48 -6.50 9.50
CA SER A 65 -10.79 -7.10 9.41
C SER A 65 -10.84 -8.08 8.24
N ALA A 66 -11.48 -9.22 8.44
CA ALA A 66 -11.68 -10.23 7.40
C ALA A 66 -12.77 -9.84 6.38
N SER A 67 -13.54 -8.80 6.67
CA SER A 67 -14.60 -8.28 5.81
C SER A 67 -14.48 -6.76 5.72
N GLN A 68 -13.69 -6.31 4.76
CA GLN A 68 -13.69 -4.94 4.30
C GLN A 68 -14.58 -4.94 3.06
N GLY A 69 -15.74 -4.28 3.17
CA GLY A 69 -16.89 -4.42 2.28
C GLY A 69 -16.63 -4.01 0.85
#